data_AF-A0A9D1N634-F1
#
_entry.id   AF-A0A9D1N634-F1
#
_cell.length_a   1.000
_cell.length_b   1.000
_cell.length_c   1.000
_cell.angle_alpha   90.00
_cell.angle_beta   90.00
_cell.angle_gamma   90.00
#
_symmetry.space_group_name_H-M   'P 1'
#
loop_
_entity.id
_entity.type
_entity.pdbx_description
1 polymer ?
#
loop_
_entity_poly.entity_id
_entity_poly.type
_entity_poly.pdbx_seq_one_letter_code
_entity_poly.pdbx_strand_id
1 'polypeptide(L)'
;MSEKSKVIKIDGQELAGKAAELREAGITGVIVRLDTLNHTRYHDISEGKSLQTVIDGINGAIDQQLAVRLDVAITEGFNDDEVLDFLQLTLQHRCDIVFLPTIDYGILKEKMPALRKIDGASGEVEMYKYPMAVGRVGFIKD
;
A
#
# COMPACT_ATOMS: atom_id res chain seq x y z
N MET A 1 -3.22 -21.16 19.75
CA MET A 1 -4.04 -21.09 18.53
C MET A 1 -3.70 -19.78 17.85
N SER A 2 -3.14 -19.78 16.65
CA SER A 2 -2.87 -18.54 15.91
C SER A 2 -4.21 -17.93 15.52
N GLU A 3 -4.59 -16.79 16.10
CA GLU A 3 -5.73 -16.03 15.61
C GLU A 3 -5.48 -15.73 14.13
N LYS A 4 -6.40 -16.17 13.26
CA LYS A 4 -6.35 -15.80 11.84
C LYS A 4 -6.40 -14.28 11.78
N SER A 5 -5.37 -13.66 11.20
CA SER A 5 -5.36 -12.23 10.91
C SER A 5 -6.63 -11.88 10.11
N LYS A 6 -7.45 -10.98 10.66
CA LYS A 6 -8.62 -10.42 9.98
C LYS A 6 -8.16 -9.15 9.26
N VAL A 7 -8.09 -9.24 7.93
CA VAL A 7 -7.73 -8.13 7.05
C VAL A 7 -8.91 -7.83 6.14
N ILE A 8 -9.23 -6.56 5.95
CA ILE A 8 -10.30 -6.12 5.03
C ILE A 8 -9.76 -5.20 3.95
N LYS A 9 -10.40 -5.23 2.77
CA LYS A 9 -10.24 -4.18 1.76
C LYS A 9 -11.24 -3.07 2.04
N ILE A 10 -10.79 -1.83 2.02
CA ILE A 10 -11.63 -0.66 2.28
C ILE A 10 -11.22 0.50 1.36
N ASP A 11 -12.19 1.29 0.93
CA ASP A 11 -11.92 2.52 0.20
C ASP A 11 -11.20 3.53 1.10
N GLY A 12 -10.15 4.16 0.58
CA GLY A 12 -9.35 5.12 1.36
C GLY A 12 -10.16 6.30 1.89
N GLN A 13 -11.17 6.75 1.15
CA GLN A 13 -12.06 7.84 1.56
C GLN A 13 -12.94 7.44 2.74
N GLU A 14 -13.31 6.17 2.83
CA GLU A 14 -14.14 5.64 3.91
C GLU A 14 -13.35 5.28 5.16
N LEU A 15 -12.03 5.12 5.05
CA LEU A 15 -11.17 4.73 6.17
C LEU A 15 -11.04 5.85 7.21
N ALA A 16 -11.10 7.12 6.77
CA ALA A 16 -11.05 8.28 7.66
C ALA A 16 -12.13 8.18 8.75
N GLY A 17 -11.70 8.23 10.01
CA GLY A 17 -12.59 8.12 11.17
C GLY A 17 -13.05 6.71 11.54
N LYS A 18 -12.80 5.68 10.72
CA LYS A 18 -13.24 4.29 11.01
C LYS A 18 -12.18 3.40 11.67
N ALA A 19 -10.92 3.85 11.72
CA ALA A 19 -9.81 3.01 12.18
C ALA A 19 -10.01 2.43 13.60
N ALA A 20 -10.53 3.23 14.54
CA ALA A 20 -10.80 2.78 15.91
C ALA A 20 -11.90 1.71 15.96
N GLU A 21 -13.01 1.93 15.26
CA GLU A 21 -14.13 0.98 15.16
C GLU A 21 -13.67 -0.35 14.54
N LEU A 22 -12.84 -0.30 13.48
CA LEU A 22 -12.27 -1.49 12.87
C LEU A 22 -11.43 -2.28 13.87
N ARG A 23 -10.60 -1.59 14.66
CA ARG A 23 -9.77 -2.23 15.68
C ARG A 23 -10.64 -2.89 16.76
N GLU A 24 -11.67 -2.22 17.25
CA GLU A 24 -12.63 -2.75 18.23
C GLU A 24 -13.38 -3.97 17.70
N ALA A 25 -13.69 -4.00 16.39
CA ALA A 25 -14.28 -5.15 15.70
C ALA A 25 -13.30 -6.34 15.53
N GLY A 26 -12.06 -6.22 16.02
CA GLY A 26 -11.02 -7.24 15.93
C GLY A 26 -10.38 -7.33 14.54
N ILE A 27 -10.51 -6.29 13.71
CA ILE A 27 -9.72 -6.18 12.48
C ILE A 27 -8.27 -5.91 12.86
N THR A 28 -7.37 -6.61 12.16
CA THR A 28 -5.92 -6.58 12.40
C THR A 28 -5.17 -5.84 11.30
N GLY A 29 -5.81 -5.61 10.15
CA GLY A 29 -5.22 -4.84 9.06
C GLY A 29 -6.22 -4.41 8.00
N VAL A 30 -5.79 -3.44 7.19
CA VAL A 30 -6.56 -2.87 6.09
C VAL A 30 -5.72 -2.88 4.82
N ILE A 31 -6.39 -3.11 3.69
CA ILE A 31 -5.84 -2.96 2.35
C ILE A 31 -6.59 -1.81 1.70
N VAL A 32 -5.84 -0.79 1.28
CA VAL A 32 -6.38 0.43 0.67
C VAL A 32 -5.83 0.55 -0.74
N ARG A 33 -6.69 0.83 -1.72
CA ARG A 33 -6.22 1.17 -3.07
C ARG A 33 -5.84 2.64 -3.12
N LEU A 34 -4.62 2.92 -3.56
CA LEU A 34 -4.13 4.29 -3.73
C LEU A 34 -3.15 4.33 -4.91
N ASP A 35 -3.61 4.82 -6.05
CA ASP A 35 -2.83 4.74 -7.29
C ASP A 35 -1.84 5.92 -7.45
N THR A 36 -1.94 7.01 -6.68
CA THR A 36 -1.03 8.16 -6.79
C THR A 36 -0.93 8.92 -5.47
N LEU A 37 0.25 9.46 -5.17
CA LEU A 37 0.53 10.37 -4.05
C LEU A 37 0.46 11.84 -4.51
N ASN A 38 0.33 12.09 -5.81
CA ASN A 38 0.13 13.41 -6.36
C ASN A 38 -1.32 13.87 -6.20
N HIS A 39 -1.52 14.99 -5.51
CA HIS A 39 -2.86 15.54 -5.25
C HIS A 39 -3.66 15.86 -6.52
N THR A 40 -3.02 16.39 -7.57
CA THR A 40 -3.69 16.71 -8.83
C THR A 40 -4.11 15.44 -9.56
N ARG A 41 -3.19 14.48 -9.72
CA ARG A 41 -3.51 13.19 -10.36
C ARG A 41 -4.61 12.46 -9.59
N TYR A 42 -4.55 12.46 -8.26
CA TYR A 42 -5.58 11.85 -7.42
C TYR A 42 -6.93 12.51 -7.65
N HIS A 43 -6.99 13.85 -7.59
CA HIS A 43 -8.21 14.61 -7.80
C HIS A 43 -8.86 14.27 -9.15
N ASP A 44 -8.06 14.16 -10.21
CA ASP A 44 -8.54 13.87 -11.56
C ASP A 44 -9.13 12.45 -11.69
N ILE A 45 -8.51 11.44 -11.07
CA ILE A 45 -8.98 10.03 -11.15
C ILE A 45 -10.05 9.68 -10.12
N SER A 46 -10.26 10.52 -9.10
CA SER A 46 -11.17 10.23 -7.98
C SER A 46 -12.48 11.01 -8.01
N GLU A 47 -12.82 11.62 -9.16
CA GLU A 47 -14.00 12.47 -9.34
C GLU A 47 -13.98 13.70 -8.39
N GLY A 48 -12.80 14.30 -8.20
CA GLY A 48 -12.63 15.51 -7.40
C GLY A 48 -12.51 15.28 -5.89
N LYS A 49 -12.32 14.03 -5.45
CA LYS A 49 -12.10 13.73 -4.02
C LYS A 49 -10.70 14.13 -3.57
N SER A 50 -10.54 14.25 -2.26
CA SER A 50 -9.30 14.71 -1.64
C SER A 50 -8.37 13.55 -1.29
N LEU A 51 -7.14 13.57 -1.78
CA LEU A 51 -6.08 12.67 -1.34
C LEU A 51 -5.82 12.78 0.17
N GLN A 52 -5.98 13.97 0.74
CA GLN A 52 -5.75 14.19 2.17
C GLN A 52 -6.65 13.30 3.03
N THR A 53 -7.91 13.09 2.62
CA THR A 53 -8.84 12.20 3.33
C THR A 53 -8.31 10.77 3.41
N VAL A 54 -7.70 10.27 2.32
CA VAL A 54 -7.10 8.93 2.29
C VAL A 54 -5.89 8.86 3.22
N ILE A 55 -5.02 9.87 3.16
CA ILE A 55 -3.84 9.97 4.02
C ILE A 55 -4.24 9.99 5.49
N ASP A 56 -5.27 10.75 5.86
CA ASP A 56 -5.78 10.83 7.24
C ASP A 56 -6.34 9.48 7.70
N GLY A 57 -7.03 8.75 6.82
CA GLY A 57 -7.49 7.39 7.08
C GLY A 57 -6.34 6.41 7.31
N ILE A 58 -5.31 6.45 6.45
CA ILE A 58 -4.11 5.60 6.57
C ILE A 58 -3.38 5.90 7.90
N ASN A 59 -3.18 7.17 8.23
CA ASN A 59 -2.53 7.58 9.48
C ASN A 59 -3.34 7.10 10.69
N GLY A 60 -4.67 7.27 10.67
CA GLY A 60 -5.54 6.74 11.71
C GLY A 60 -5.43 5.21 11.87
N ALA A 61 -5.33 4.47 10.77
CA ALA A 61 -5.12 3.01 10.82
C ALA A 61 -3.76 2.64 11.44
N ILE A 62 -2.70 3.37 11.09
CA ILE A 62 -1.36 3.19 11.67
C ILE A 62 -1.38 3.47 13.18
N ASP A 63 -2.02 4.56 13.60
CA ASP A 63 -2.12 4.96 15.01
C ASP A 63 -2.89 3.92 15.85
N GLN A 64 -3.89 3.28 15.25
CA GLN A 64 -4.64 2.16 15.84
C GLN A 64 -3.90 0.81 15.72
N GLN A 65 -2.65 0.82 15.27
CA GLN A 65 -1.79 -0.36 15.11
C GLN A 65 -2.42 -1.44 14.20
N LEU A 66 -3.19 -1.00 13.20
CA LEU A 66 -3.63 -1.86 12.12
C LEU A 66 -2.47 -2.03 11.14
N ALA A 67 -2.26 -3.26 10.66
CA ALA A 67 -1.36 -3.46 9.52
C ALA A 67 -1.97 -2.75 8.30
N VAL A 68 -1.20 -1.88 7.65
CA VAL A 68 -1.65 -1.18 6.43
C VAL A 68 -0.93 -1.78 5.23
N ARG A 69 -1.71 -2.06 4.19
CA ARG A 69 -1.19 -2.38 2.86
C ARG A 69 -1.82 -1.45 1.84
N LEU A 70 -1.01 -0.82 1.01
CA LEU A 70 -1.47 -0.08 -0.16
C LEU A 70 -1.33 -0.96 -1.41
N ASP A 71 -2.43 -1.13 -2.12
CA ASP A 71 -2.43 -1.72 -3.47
C ASP A 71 -2.38 -0.55 -4.47
N VAL A 72 -1.35 -0.53 -5.32
CA VAL A 72 -1.03 0.59 -6.22
C VAL A 72 -1.01 0.08 -7.66
N ALA A 73 -1.98 0.48 -8.48
CA ALA A 73 -1.94 0.19 -9.91
C ALA A 73 -0.96 1.13 -10.62
N ILE A 74 0.16 0.61 -11.12
CA ILE A 74 1.17 1.41 -11.81
C ILE A 74 0.90 1.36 -13.31
N THR A 75 0.78 2.54 -13.92
CA THR A 75 0.54 2.74 -15.35
C THR A 75 1.65 3.63 -15.94
N GLU A 76 2.29 3.13 -17.01
CA GLU A 76 3.35 3.85 -17.72
C GLU A 76 2.90 5.23 -18.19
N GLY A 77 3.70 6.26 -17.92
CA GLY A 77 3.44 7.64 -18.34
C GLY A 77 2.38 8.35 -17.49
N PHE A 78 1.81 7.69 -16.48
CA PHE A 78 0.86 8.30 -15.55
C PHE A 78 1.44 8.45 -14.14
N ASN A 79 1.83 7.35 -13.50
CA ASN A 79 2.28 7.33 -12.09
C ASN A 79 3.51 6.44 -11.86
N ASP A 80 4.17 5.96 -12.92
CA ASP A 80 5.37 5.13 -12.81
C ASP A 80 6.62 5.90 -12.33
N ASP A 81 6.53 7.23 -12.30
CA ASP A 81 7.47 8.14 -11.67
C ASP A 81 7.36 8.14 -10.13
N GLU A 82 6.20 7.78 -9.57
CA GLU A 82 5.92 7.79 -8.12
C GLU A 82 6.34 6.50 -7.39
N VAL A 83 6.90 5.52 -8.11
CA VAL A 83 7.27 4.19 -7.57
C VAL A 83 8.24 4.31 -6.39
N LEU A 84 9.21 5.22 -6.47
CA LEU A 84 10.16 5.46 -5.39
C LEU A 84 9.54 6.24 -4.23
N ASP A 85 8.54 7.08 -4.50
CA ASP A 85 7.81 7.81 -3.45
C ASP A 85 6.98 6.82 -2.62
N PHE A 86 6.30 5.87 -3.26
CA PHE A 86 5.63 4.77 -2.56
C PHE A 86 6.63 3.89 -1.79
N LEU A 87 7.78 3.56 -2.37
CA LEU A 87 8.83 2.83 -1.66
C LEU A 87 9.24 3.58 -0.37
N GLN A 88 9.38 4.90 -0.42
CA GLN A 88 9.78 5.72 0.72
C GLN A 88 8.84 5.56 1.92
N LEU A 89 7.53 5.36 1.70
CA LEU A 89 6.57 5.11 2.77
C LEU A 89 6.91 3.85 3.57
N THR A 90 7.47 2.82 2.92
CA THR A 90 7.88 1.58 3.60
C THR A 90 9.07 1.78 4.54
N LEU A 91 9.88 2.82 4.32
CA LEU A 91 11.02 3.16 5.17
C LEU A 91 10.58 3.79 6.48
N GLN A 92 9.50 4.57 6.44
CA GLN A 92 9.03 5.38 7.56
C GLN A 92 7.96 4.68 8.39
N HIS A 93 7.16 3.80 7.77
CA HIS A 93 5.97 3.23 8.38
C HIS A 93 5.92 1.70 8.25
N ARG A 94 5.18 1.03 9.16
CA ARG A 94 4.77 -0.38 9.00
C ARG A 94 3.64 -0.49 7.96
N CYS A 95 3.91 0.01 6.76
CA CYS A 95 3.00 0.04 5.63
C CYS A 95 3.63 -0.80 4.51
N ASP A 96 2.91 -1.83 4.08
CA ASP A 96 3.32 -2.61 2.91
C ASP A 96 2.78 -1.96 1.64
N ILE A 97 3.57 -1.95 0.57
CA ILE A 97 3.13 -1.51 -0.75
C ILE A 97 3.09 -2.72 -1.65
N VAL A 98 2.01 -2.93 -2.39
CA VAL A 98 1.95 -3.93 -3.45
C VAL A 98 1.63 -3.24 -4.77
N PHE A 99 2.55 -3.36 -5.72
CA PHE A 99 2.38 -2.83 -7.06
C PHE A 99 1.63 -3.82 -7.94
N LEU A 100 0.67 -3.29 -8.71
CA LEU A 100 -0.09 -3.96 -9.75
C LEU A 100 0.24 -3.27 -11.08
N PRO A 101 1.39 -3.56 -11.68
CA PRO A 101 1.85 -2.79 -12.83
C PRO A 101 1.22 -3.25 -14.14
N THR A 102 0.93 -2.30 -15.04
CA THR A 102 0.59 -2.57 -16.44
C THR A 102 1.83 -2.69 -17.32
N ILE A 103 3.01 -2.46 -16.74
CA ILE A 103 4.33 -2.66 -17.35
C ILE A 103 5.01 -3.88 -16.76
N ASP A 104 6.06 -4.35 -17.43
CA ASP A 104 6.91 -5.43 -16.92
C ASP A 104 7.41 -5.09 -15.50
N TYR A 105 7.06 -5.93 -14.52
CA TYR A 105 7.42 -5.68 -13.13
C TYR A 105 8.94 -5.76 -12.88
N GLY A 106 9.70 -6.40 -13.77
CA GLY A 106 11.16 -6.41 -13.78
C GLY A 106 11.73 -5.00 -13.95
N ILE A 107 11.17 -4.20 -14.87
CA ILE A 107 11.54 -2.78 -15.06
C ILE A 107 11.32 -1.98 -13.78
N LEU A 108 10.19 -2.22 -13.07
CA LEU A 108 9.94 -1.57 -11.79
C LEU A 108 10.94 -2.01 -10.72
N LYS A 109 11.31 -3.29 -10.69
CA LYS A 109 12.32 -3.80 -9.77
C LYS A 109 13.71 -3.20 -10.04
N GLU A 110 14.05 -2.91 -11.29
CA GLU A 110 15.31 -2.25 -11.64
C GLU A 110 15.41 -0.85 -11.03
N LYS A 111 14.29 -0.13 -10.87
CA LYS A 111 14.24 1.14 -10.13
C LYS A 111 14.61 0.98 -8.65
N MET A 112 14.52 -0.24 -8.10
CA MET A 112 14.72 -0.56 -6.69
C MET A 112 15.78 -1.67 -6.51
N PRO A 113 17.05 -1.42 -6.89
CA PRO A 113 18.07 -2.47 -7.06
C PRO A 113 18.45 -3.20 -5.77
N ALA A 114 18.11 -2.63 -4.61
CA ALA A 114 18.42 -3.25 -3.31
C ALA A 114 17.32 -4.18 -2.78
N LEU A 115 16.18 -4.33 -3.48
CA LEU A 115 15.10 -5.23 -3.06
C LEU A 115 15.59 -6.67 -2.93
N ARG A 116 15.30 -7.29 -1.77
CA ARG A 116 15.58 -8.70 -1.50
C ARG A 116 14.27 -9.45 -1.35
N LYS A 117 14.12 -10.56 -2.06
CA LYS A 117 12.95 -11.44 -1.93
C LYS A 117 12.90 -12.00 -0.50
N ILE A 118 11.70 -12.08 0.06
CA ILE A 118 11.47 -12.67 1.38
C ILE A 118 10.50 -13.85 1.30
N ASP A 119 10.74 -14.86 2.12
CA ASP A 119 9.86 -16.02 2.23
C ASP A 119 8.56 -15.65 2.96
N GLY A 120 7.47 -16.36 2.64
CA GLY A 120 6.16 -16.14 3.29
C GLY A 120 5.11 -15.43 2.41
N ALA A 121 5.37 -15.29 1.11
CA ALA A 121 4.32 -14.95 0.15
C ALA A 121 3.26 -16.07 0.09
N SER A 122 2.03 -15.77 0.50
CA SER A 122 0.87 -16.63 0.24
C SER A 122 0.05 -16.04 -0.92
N GLY A 123 -0.25 -16.84 -1.94
CA GLY A 123 -1.06 -16.41 -3.09
C GLY A 123 -0.24 -15.81 -4.24
N GLU A 124 -0.84 -14.84 -4.94
CA GLU A 124 -0.33 -14.25 -6.20
C GLU A 124 0.71 -13.14 -5.98
N VAL A 125 1.02 -12.72 -4.75
CA VAL A 125 1.94 -11.60 -4.50
C VAL A 125 3.34 -12.11 -4.14
N GLU A 126 4.37 -11.71 -4.90
CA GLU A 126 5.76 -11.85 -4.46
C GLU A 126 6.15 -10.73 -3.52
N MET A 127 6.60 -11.08 -2.31
CA MET A 127 7.03 -10.09 -1.33
C MET A 127 8.56 -9.94 -1.32
N TYR A 128 8.98 -8.70 -1.12
CA TYR A 128 10.34 -8.22 -1.05
C TYR A 128 10.49 -7.28 0.14
N LYS A 129 11.74 -7.08 0.55
CA LYS A 129 12.12 -6.09 1.54
C LYS A 129 13.25 -5.24 1.01
N TYR A 130 13.08 -3.93 1.09
CA TYR A 130 14.15 -2.97 0.84
C TYR A 130 15.00 -2.84 2.12
N PRO A 131 16.33 -2.67 2.04
CA PRO A 131 17.16 -2.50 3.22
C PRO A 131 16.66 -1.36 4.10
N MET A 132 16.64 -1.57 5.42
CA MET A 132 16.14 -0.62 6.42
C MET A 132 14.64 -0.32 6.35
N ALA A 133 13.90 -0.85 5.37
CA ALA A 133 12.46 -0.69 5.34
C ALA A 133 11.81 -1.36 6.55
N VAL A 134 10.84 -0.65 7.11
CA VAL A 134 9.99 -1.16 8.17
C VAL A 134 8.92 -2.05 7.53
N GLY A 135 8.24 -1.52 6.51
CA GLY A 135 7.30 -2.23 5.64
C GLY A 135 7.97 -3.12 4.59
N ARG A 136 7.12 -3.70 3.73
CA ARG A 136 7.51 -4.60 2.64
C ARG A 136 7.00 -4.06 1.30
N VAL A 137 7.62 -4.52 0.22
CA VAL A 137 7.19 -4.24 -1.15
C VAL A 137 6.76 -5.54 -1.78
N GLY A 138 5.59 -5.58 -2.42
CA GLY A 138 5.12 -6.72 -3.17
C GLY A 138 4.81 -6.39 -4.62
N PHE A 139 4.78 -7.43 -5.43
CA PHE A 139 4.35 -7.37 -6.84
C PHE A 139 3.37 -8.52 -7.06
N ILE A 140 2.21 -8.24 -7.66
CA ILE A 140 1.35 -9.31 -8.15
C ILE A 140 2.05 -10.04 -9.30
N LYS A 141 2.02 -11.37 -9.28
CA LYS A 141 2.41 -12.22 -10.40
C LYS A 141 1.27 -12.23 -11.41
N ASP A 142 1.61 -12.00 -12.67
CA ASP A 142 0.76 -12.39 -13.81
C ASP A 142 0.56 -13.91 -13.87
#